data_AF-A0A925R5K2-F1
#
_entry.id   AF-A0A925R5K2-F1
#
_cell.length_a   1.000
_cell.length_b   1.000
_cell.length_c   1.000
_cell.angle_alpha   90.00
_cell.angle_beta   90.00
_cell.angle_gamma   90.00
#
_symmetry.space_group_name_H-M   'P 1'
#
loop_
_entity.id
_entity.type
_entity.pdbx_description
1 polymer ?
#
loop_
_entity_poly.entity_id
_entity_poly.type
_entity_poly.pdbx_seq_one_letter_code
_entity_poly.pdbx_strand_id
1 'polypeptide(L)'
;ATMIPLIKDLGVMSGMDLNPLWWALSLGACLGGNGTVIGASANVVALGMAEEHGHKVTFGSYFKVAFPVMLLTIVISTVYLFVKFFI
;
A
#
# COMPACT_ATOMS: atom_id res chain seq x y z
N ALA A 1 -10.14 -8.54 -0.78
CA ALA A 1 -11.42 -8.09 -1.38
C ALA A 1 -12.43 -7.57 -0.34
N THR A 2 -12.02 -7.23 0.88
CA THR A 2 -12.93 -6.79 1.95
C THR A 2 -13.35 -5.33 1.85
N MET A 3 -12.50 -4.46 1.29
CA MET A 3 -12.76 -3.01 1.22
C MET A 3 -13.64 -2.58 0.04
N ILE A 4 -13.72 -3.39 -1.02
CA ILE A 4 -14.56 -3.14 -2.19
C ILE A 4 -16.05 -3.05 -1.83
N PRO A 5 -16.66 -4.03 -1.14
CA PRO A 5 -18.06 -3.93 -0.75
C PRO A 5 -18.29 -2.74 0.21
N LEU A 6 -17.35 -2.48 1.12
CA LEU A 6 -17.44 -1.39 2.08
C LEU A 6 -17.54 0.00 1.40
N ILE A 7 -16.72 0.26 0.37
CA ILE A 7 -16.79 1.51 -0.41
C ILE A 7 -18.12 1.61 -1.18
N LYS A 8 -18.63 0.49 -1.71
CA LYS A 8 -19.92 0.47 -2.41
C LYS A 8 -21.07 0.80 -1.45
N ASP A 9 -21.10 0.19 -0.28
CA ASP A 9 -22.14 0.43 0.74
C ASP A 9 -22.11 1.89 1.21
N LEU A 10 -20.91 2.45 1.43
CA LEU A 10 -20.75 3.88 1.77
C LEU A 10 -21.34 4.80 0.70
N GLY A 11 -21.16 4.49 -0.59
CA GLY A 11 -21.72 5.32 -1.65
C GLY A 11 -23.23 5.28 -1.72
N VAL A 12 -23.83 4.11 -1.50
CA VAL A 12 -25.28 3.95 -1.44
C VAL A 12 -25.88 4.73 -0.26
N MET A 13 -25.18 4.76 0.88
CA MET A 13 -25.65 5.43 2.10
C MET A 13 -25.44 6.94 2.10
N SER A 14 -24.34 7.43 1.52
CA SER A 14 -23.92 8.83 1.64
C SER A 14 -24.21 9.68 0.40
N GLY A 15 -24.49 9.08 -0.76
CA GLY A 15 -24.66 9.79 -2.02
C GLY A 15 -23.41 10.55 -2.50
N MET A 16 -22.25 10.26 -1.91
CA MET A 16 -20.98 10.95 -2.16
C MET A 16 -20.27 10.37 -3.39
N ASP A 17 -19.47 11.19 -4.09
CA ASP A 17 -18.59 10.69 -5.14
C ASP A 17 -17.55 9.73 -4.53
N LEU A 18 -17.57 8.48 -4.99
CA LEU A 18 -16.68 7.43 -4.53
C LEU A 18 -15.31 7.46 -5.20
N ASN A 19 -15.11 8.26 -6.25
CA ASN A 19 -13.84 8.32 -6.97
C ASN A 19 -12.62 8.57 -6.06
N PRO A 20 -12.64 9.53 -5.11
CA PRO A 20 -11.52 9.74 -4.20
C PRO A 20 -11.20 8.50 -3.36
N LEU A 21 -12.24 7.79 -2.89
CA LEU A 21 -12.09 6.58 -2.07
C LEU A 21 -11.52 5.41 -2.88
N TRP A 22 -11.91 5.26 -4.15
CA TRP A 22 -11.34 4.23 -5.04
C TRP A 22 -9.85 4.44 -5.29
N TRP A 23 -9.45 5.69 -5.55
CA TRP A 23 -8.04 6.03 -5.74
C TRP A 23 -7.23 5.88 -4.45
N ALA A 24 -7.80 6.30 -3.32
CA ALA A 24 -7.18 6.12 -2.00
C ALA A 24 -6.98 4.63 -1.66
N LEU A 25 -7.99 3.78 -1.92
CA LEU A 25 -7.88 2.34 -1.69
C LEU A 25 -6.81 1.72 -2.61
N SER A 26 -6.81 2.06 -3.89
CA SER A 26 -5.85 1.49 -4.84
C SER A 26 -4.42 1.89 -4.49
N LEU A 27 -4.15 3.17 -4.24
CA LEU A 27 -2.81 3.65 -3.89
C LEU A 27 -2.36 3.14 -2.53
N GLY A 28 -3.25 3.15 -1.53
CA GLY A 28 -2.97 2.61 -0.20
C GLY A 28 -2.65 1.12 -0.20
N ALA A 29 -3.42 0.32 -0.96
CA ALA A 29 -3.19 -1.12 -1.07
C ALA A 29 -1.86 -1.44 -1.78
N CYS A 30 -1.56 -0.75 -2.90
CA CYS A 30 -0.35 -1.00 -3.67
C CYS A 30 0.92 -0.53 -2.95
N LEU A 31 0.89 0.64 -2.31
CA LEU A 31 2.07 1.20 -1.63
C LEU A 31 2.25 0.61 -0.23
N GLY A 32 1.16 0.39 0.50
CA GLY A 32 1.20 -0.17 1.85
C GLY A 32 1.74 -1.61 1.90
N GLY A 33 1.47 -2.41 0.86
CA GLY A 33 2.00 -3.77 0.74
C GLY A 33 3.54 -3.84 0.72
N ASN A 34 4.22 -2.77 0.34
CA ASN A 34 5.69 -2.72 0.29
C ASN A 34 6.35 -2.51 1.66
N GLY A 35 5.59 -2.15 2.70
CA GLY A 35 6.17 -1.89 4.02
C GLY A 35 6.71 -3.13 4.74
N THR A 36 6.37 -4.33 4.26
CA THR A 36 6.80 -5.59 4.87
C THR A 36 7.14 -6.63 3.79
N VAL A 37 8.01 -7.58 4.13
CA VAL A 37 8.36 -8.69 3.21
C VAL A 37 7.13 -9.50 2.83
N ILE A 38 6.24 -9.76 3.79
CA ILE A 38 5.03 -10.58 3.60
C ILE A 38 3.87 -9.83 2.94
N GLY A 39 3.98 -8.50 2.80
CA GLY A 39 2.90 -7.66 2.29
C GLY A 39 2.63 -7.83 0.79
N ALA A 40 3.60 -8.33 0.03
CA ALA A 40 3.45 -8.69 -1.37
C ALA A 40 4.23 -9.97 -1.69
N SER A 41 3.66 -10.84 -2.52
CA SER A 41 4.32 -12.08 -2.95
C SER A 41 5.66 -11.82 -3.67
N ALA A 42 5.75 -10.73 -4.43
CA ALA A 42 6.97 -10.31 -5.11
C ALA A 42 8.13 -10.05 -4.13
N ASN A 43 7.86 -9.47 -2.96
CA ASN A 43 8.89 -9.17 -1.95
C ASN A 43 9.45 -10.46 -1.35
N VAL A 44 8.58 -11.45 -1.09
CA VAL A 44 8.98 -12.79 -0.60
C VAL A 44 9.83 -13.53 -1.63
N VAL A 45 9.42 -13.52 -2.91
CA VAL A 45 10.16 -14.18 -3.99
C VAL A 45 11.53 -13.54 -4.17
N ALA A 46 11.62 -12.21 -4.20
CA ALA A 46 12.88 -11.49 -4.30
C ALA A 46 13.82 -11.79 -3.13
N LEU A 47 13.28 -11.91 -1.91
CA LEU A 47 14.06 -12.29 -0.72
C LEU A 47 14.61 -13.71 -0.84
N GLY A 48 13.79 -14.65 -1.32
CA GLY A 48 14.21 -16.04 -1.56
C GLY A 48 15.31 -16.15 -2.61
N MET A 49 15.21 -15.38 -3.70
CA MET A 49 16.28 -15.28 -4.70
C MET A 49 17.55 -14.66 -4.13
N ALA A 50 17.44 -13.64 -3.27
CA ALA A 50 18.60 -13.05 -2.61
C ALA A 50 19.29 -14.04 -1.67
N GLU A 51 18.52 -14.84 -0.94
CA GLU A 51 19.03 -15.89 -0.07
C GLU A 51 19.78 -16.99 -0.86
N GLU A 52 19.27 -17.37 -2.04
CA GLU A 52 19.93 -18.30 -2.96
C GLU A 52 21.31 -17.81 -3.42
N HIS A 53 21.47 -16.50 -3.59
CA HIS A 53 22.75 -15.86 -3.94
C HIS A 53 23.64 -15.57 -2.71
N GLY A 54 23.29 -16.07 -1.52
CA GLY A 54 24.05 -15.93 -0.29
C GLY A 54 23.78 -14.64 0.50
N HIS A 55 22.82 -13.81 0.07
CA HIS A 55 22.41 -12.60 0.77
C HIS A 55 21.24 -12.89 1.72
N LYS A 56 21.55 -13.17 2.99
CA LYS A 56 20.52 -13.38 4.02
C LYS A 56 19.91 -12.06 4.46
N VAL A 57 18.74 -11.73 3.92
CA VAL A 57 17.94 -10.58 4.37
C VAL A 57 16.91 -11.08 5.38
N THR A 58 17.00 -10.63 6.63
CA THR A 58 16.00 -10.97 7.65
C THR A 58 14.76 -10.09 7.51
N PHE A 59 13.61 -10.59 7.97
CA PHE A 59 12.37 -9.80 8.03
C PHE A 59 12.58 -8.44 8.70
N GLY A 60 13.28 -8.42 9.84
CA GLY A 60 13.56 -7.19 10.58
C GLY A 60 14.46 -6.21 9.82
N SER A 61 15.44 -6.71 9.05
CA SER A 61 16.30 -5.86 8.22
C SER A 61 15.53 -5.19 7.09
N TYR A 62 14.67 -5.95 6.41
CA TYR A 62 13.80 -5.40 5.37
C TYR A 62 12.82 -4.39 5.96
N PHE A 63 12.15 -4.75 7.07
CA PHE A 63 11.16 -3.89 7.72
C PHE A 63 11.75 -2.54 8.12
N LYS A 64 12.96 -2.51 8.70
CA LYS A 64 13.62 -1.26 9.11
C LYS A 64 13.83 -0.27 7.96
N VAL A 65 14.01 -0.75 6.73
CA VAL A 65 14.24 0.10 5.56
C VAL A 65 12.95 0.35 4.78
N ALA A 66 12.17 -0.70 4.53
CA ALA A 66 10.97 -0.63 3.72
C ALA A 66 9.81 0.07 4.42
N PHE A 67 9.70 -0.04 5.75
CA PHE A 67 8.61 0.57 6.50
C PHE A 67 8.65 2.11 6.49
N PRO A 68 9.79 2.78 6.76
CA PRO A 68 9.88 4.24 6.60
C PRO A 68 9.62 4.72 5.17
N VAL A 69 10.11 3.98 4.16
CA VAL A 69 9.91 4.32 2.75
C VAL A 69 8.44 4.17 2.35
N MET A 70 7.77 3.11 2.82
CA MET A 70 6.33 2.93 2.64
C MET A 70 5.55 4.10 3.25
N LEU A 71 5.87 4.52 4.48
CA LEU A 71 5.20 5.67 5.10
C LEU A 71 5.38 6.95 4.27
N LEU A 72 6.60 7.23 3.81
CA LEU A 72 6.86 8.39 2.94
C LEU A 72 6.02 8.35 1.66
N THR A 73 5.98 7.23 0.97
CA THR A 73 5.22 7.10 -0.29
C THR A 73 3.71 7.18 -0.07
N ILE A 74 3.19 6.63 1.04
CA ILE A 74 1.78 6.78 1.43
C ILE A 74 1.45 8.25 1.72
N VAL A 75 2.28 8.95 2.48
CA VAL A 75 2.06 10.37 2.79
C VAL A 75 2.04 11.20 1.52
N ILE A 76 3.01 11.02 0.63
CA ILE A 76 3.07 11.72 -0.66
C ILE A 76 1.80 11.43 -1.49
N SER A 77 1.37 10.18 -1.56
CA SER A 77 0.18 9.79 -2.31
C SER A 77 -1.09 10.37 -1.69
N THR A 78 -1.15 10.45 -0.36
CA THR A 78 -2.27 11.04 0.38
C THR A 78 -2.36 12.53 0.10
N VAL A 79 -1.23 13.25 0.14
CA VAL A 79 -1.16 14.68 -0.20
C VAL A 79 -1.58 14.89 -1.66
N TYR A 80 -1.08 14.07 -2.59
CA TYR A 80 -1.46 14.17 -4.01
C TYR A 80 -2.98 13.99 -4.21
N LEU A 81 -3.58 12.97 -3.60
CA LEU A 81 -5.03 12.77 -3.67
C LEU A 81 -5.81 13.91 -3.01
N PHE A 82 -5.32 14.42 -1.88
CA PHE A 82 -5.94 15.54 -1.20
C PHE A 82 -5.97 16.78 -2.11
N VAL A 83 -4.84 17.13 -2.72
CA VAL A 83 -4.76 18.25 -3.66
C VAL A 83 -5.64 18.00 -4.90
N LYS A 84 -5.62 16.81 -5.49
CA LYS A 84 -6.38 16.51 -6.72
C LYS A 84 -7.90 16.58 -6.54
N PHE A 85 -8.42 16.16 -5.38
CA PHE A 85 -9.86 15.99 -5.17
C PHE A 85 -10.50 17.06 -4.28
N PHE A 86 -9.72 17.78 -3.46
CA PHE A 86 -10.24 18.75 -2.49
C PHE A 86 -9.76 20.19 -2.70
N ILE A 87 -8.82 20.43 -3.63
CA ILE A 87 -8.35 21.77 -4.03
C ILE A 87 -8.64 21.95 -5.51
#